data_AF-W0SFR1-F1
#
_entry.id   AF-W0SFR1-F1
#
_cell.length_a   1.000
_cell.length_b   1.000
_cell.length_c   1.000
_cell.angle_alpha   90.00
_cell.angle_beta   90.00
_cell.angle_gamma   90.00
#
_symmetry.space_group_name_H-M   'P 1'
#
loop_
_entity.id
_entity.type
_entity.pdbx_description
1 polymer ?
#
loop_
_entity_poly.entity_id
_entity_poly.type
_entity_poly.pdbx_seq_one_letter_code
_entity_poly.pdbx_strand_id
1 'polypeptide(L)'
;MNAISEPIFGITLGWLPVFLIWLPLSIWLLRKIGLGLKPGAFKWAALGLLGLVLAAIPVGDDVYIQWHFNRLCRDAGMQYEKKIEVDGFYDSVLSSGYEMVERAGFRFVEHRKQVSGKLERVERIGGEWRVTELDRPTARYHYKYLSQHEPIAFRVRKVDIAIVDTETNIVVGRQLIYTRYSGWLDGLWLGFFDARGKQCPTSDKHGDLLTTVLIPTSKQ
;
A
#
# COMPACT_ATOMS: atom_id res chain seq x y z
N MET A 1 -14.82 -8.16 10.80
CA MET A 1 -14.23 -7.38 9.70
C MET A 1 -15.35 -7.04 8.73
N ASN A 2 -15.81 -5.79 8.74
CA ASN A 2 -16.85 -5.37 7.80
C ASN A 2 -16.20 -5.21 6.44
N ALA A 3 -16.55 -6.08 5.50
CA ALA A 3 -16.25 -5.87 4.10
C ALA A 3 -16.83 -4.51 3.74
N ILE A 4 -15.97 -3.52 3.50
CA ILE A 4 -16.38 -2.23 2.98
C ILE A 4 -16.84 -2.52 1.55
N SER A 5 -18.12 -2.84 1.42
CA SER A 5 -18.83 -2.90 0.16
C SER A 5 -18.97 -1.46 -0.33
N GLU A 6 -17.88 -0.89 -0.83
CA GLU A 6 -18.03 0.20 -1.77
C GLU A 6 -18.90 -0.33 -2.92
N PRO A 7 -19.93 0.43 -3.33
CA PRO A 7 -20.75 0.01 -4.45
C PRO A 7 -19.84 -0.16 -5.66
N ILE A 8 -19.82 -1.38 -6.21
CA ILE A 8 -19.19 -1.71 -7.50
C ILE A 8 -19.70 -0.76 -8.61
N PHE A 9 -20.83 -0.09 -8.36
CA PHE A 9 -21.52 0.84 -9.24
C PHE A 9 -21.66 2.25 -8.65
N GLY A 10 -20.70 2.72 -7.85
CA GLY A 10 -20.59 4.16 -7.62
C GLY A 10 -20.40 4.84 -8.98
N ILE A 11 -21.39 5.63 -9.43
CA ILE A 11 -21.31 6.46 -10.65
C ILE A 11 -20.29 7.56 -10.39
N THR A 12 -19.03 7.17 -10.28
CA THR A 12 -17.90 8.06 -10.34
C THR A 12 -17.69 8.42 -11.81
N LEU A 13 -16.96 9.50 -12.07
CA LEU A 13 -16.54 9.91 -13.41
C LEU A 13 -15.90 8.79 -14.26
N GLY A 14 -15.62 7.61 -13.71
CA GLY A 14 -14.92 6.54 -14.40
C GLY A 14 -15.69 5.82 -15.52
N TRP A 15 -17.02 5.91 -15.58
CA TRP A 15 -17.77 5.36 -16.73
C TRP A 15 -17.71 6.25 -17.97
N LEU A 16 -17.40 7.54 -17.79
CA LEU A 16 -17.43 8.53 -18.87
C LEU A 16 -16.53 8.14 -20.05
N PRO A 17 -15.32 7.61 -19.84
CA PRO A 17 -14.43 7.21 -20.94
C PRO A 17 -14.81 5.86 -21.55
N VAL A 18 -15.46 4.98 -20.79
CA VAL A 18 -16.11 3.80 -21.36
C VAL A 18 -17.13 4.25 -22.41
N PHE A 19 -17.97 5.23 -22.09
CA PHE A 19 -18.99 5.72 -23.01
C PHE A 19 -18.43 6.58 -24.16
N LEU A 20 -17.46 7.46 -23.89
CA LEU A 20 -16.94 8.41 -24.88
C LEU A 20 -15.87 7.83 -25.81
N ILE A 21 -15.07 6.86 -25.35
CA ILE A 21 -13.92 6.36 -26.11
C ILE A 21 -14.13 4.88 -26.45
N TRP A 22 -14.37 4.04 -25.44
CA TRP A 22 -14.40 2.60 -25.63
C TRP A 22 -15.62 2.13 -26.44
N LEU A 23 -16.80 2.63 -26.11
CA LEU A 23 -18.05 2.28 -26.78
C LEU A 23 -18.03 2.63 -28.28
N PRO A 24 -17.71 3.86 -28.73
CA PRO A 24 -17.62 4.15 -30.16
C PRO A 24 -16.51 3.35 -30.86
N LEU A 25 -15.36 3.12 -30.20
CA LEU A 25 -14.29 2.29 -30.75
C LEU A 25 -14.75 0.84 -30.96
N SER A 26 -15.46 0.28 -29.99
CA SER A 26 -16.00 -1.09 -30.05
C SER A 26 -17.04 -1.23 -31.17
N ILE A 27 -17.95 -0.26 -31.31
CA ILE A 27 -18.95 -0.23 -32.39
C ILE A 27 -18.26 -0.11 -33.75
N TRP A 28 -17.26 0.76 -33.88
CA TRP A 28 -16.48 0.91 -35.11
C TRP A 28 -15.77 -0.39 -35.48
N LEU A 29 -15.14 -1.06 -34.52
CA LEU A 29 -14.45 -2.34 -34.72
C LEU A 29 -15.43 -3.46 -35.14
N LEU A 30 -16.55 -3.60 -34.44
CA LEU A 30 -17.61 -4.55 -34.77
C LEU A 30 -18.18 -4.31 -36.17
N ARG A 31 -18.40 -3.04 -36.55
CA ARG A 31 -18.85 -2.68 -37.90
C ARG A 31 -17.82 -3.04 -38.96
N LYS A 32 -16.55 -2.69 -38.74
CA LYS A 32 -15.46 -2.98 -39.68
C LYS A 32 -15.31 -4.48 -39.93
N ILE A 33 -15.33 -5.29 -38.87
CA ILE A 33 -15.28 -6.75 -38.96
C ILE A 33 -16.56 -7.30 -39.60
N GLY A 34 -17.72 -6.77 -39.22
CA GLY A 34 -19.01 -7.19 -39.76
C GLY A 34 -19.15 -6.96 -41.26
N LEU A 35 -18.53 -5.92 -41.82
CA LEU A 35 -18.51 -5.66 -43.27
C LEU A 35 -17.71 -6.73 -44.05
N GLY A 36 -16.73 -7.39 -43.43
CA GLY A 36 -15.94 -8.45 -44.06
C GLY A 36 -16.56 -9.86 -43.99
N LEU A 37 -17.60 -10.04 -43.17
CA LEU A 37 -18.23 -11.35 -42.94
C LEU A 37 -19.47 -11.55 -43.83
N LYS A 38 -19.60 -12.75 -44.42
CA LYS A 38 -20.79 -13.15 -45.20
C LYS A 38 -22.05 -13.12 -44.34
N PRO A 39 -23.21 -12.70 -44.87
CA PRO A 39 -24.47 -12.72 -44.13
C PRO A 39 -24.84 -14.16 -43.76
N GLY A 40 -25.25 -14.37 -42.49
CA GLY A 40 -25.64 -15.68 -41.97
C GLY A 40 -25.62 -15.74 -40.45
N ALA A 41 -26.16 -16.82 -39.85
CA ALA A 41 -26.20 -17.00 -38.40
C ALA A 41 -24.81 -16.97 -37.76
N PHE A 42 -23.80 -17.53 -38.43
CA PHE A 42 -22.41 -17.53 -37.95
C PHE A 42 -21.85 -16.11 -37.77
N LYS A 43 -22.16 -15.19 -38.69
CA LYS A 43 -21.72 -13.78 -38.59
C LYS A 43 -22.25 -13.13 -37.31
N TRP A 44 -23.53 -13.31 -37.02
CA TRP A 44 -24.15 -12.76 -35.82
C TRP A 44 -23.60 -13.39 -34.54
N ALA A 45 -23.36 -14.71 -34.53
CA ALA A 45 -22.73 -15.39 -33.42
C ALA A 45 -21.29 -14.88 -33.16
N ALA A 46 -20.47 -14.75 -34.20
CA ALA A 46 -19.10 -14.24 -34.10
C ALA A 46 -19.06 -12.78 -33.62
N LEU A 47 -19.91 -11.92 -34.18
CA LEU A 47 -20.02 -10.51 -33.74
C LEU A 47 -20.56 -10.40 -32.32
N GLY A 48 -21.53 -11.24 -31.92
CA GLY A 48 -22.06 -11.29 -30.57
C GLY A 48 -20.99 -11.68 -29.55
N LEU A 49 -20.23 -12.74 -29.84
CA LEU A 49 -19.12 -13.17 -28.98
C LEU A 49 -18.04 -12.10 -28.86
N LEU A 50 -17.64 -11.49 -29.99
CA LEU A 50 -16.66 -10.40 -29.98
C LEU A 50 -17.19 -9.18 -29.20
N GLY A 51 -18.46 -8.84 -29.36
CA GLY A 51 -19.12 -7.78 -28.61
C GLY A 51 -19.07 -8.03 -27.09
N LEU A 52 -19.32 -9.27 -26.66
CA LEU A 52 -19.20 -9.66 -25.26
C LEU A 52 -17.76 -9.52 -24.74
N VAL A 53 -16.76 -9.95 -25.52
CA VAL A 53 -15.34 -9.79 -25.14
C VAL A 53 -14.97 -8.31 -25.01
N LEU A 54 -15.37 -7.47 -25.98
CA LEU A 54 -15.13 -6.03 -25.93
C LEU A 54 -15.84 -5.36 -24.75
N ALA A 55 -17.04 -5.80 -24.40
CA ALA A 55 -17.76 -5.30 -23.23
C ALA A 55 -17.09 -5.73 -21.91
N ALA A 56 -16.46 -6.91 -21.87
CA ALA A 56 -15.79 -7.41 -20.68
C ALA A 56 -14.44 -6.74 -20.41
N ILE A 57 -13.68 -6.35 -21.45
CA ILE A 57 -12.35 -5.75 -21.31
C ILE A 57 -12.28 -4.56 -20.33
N PRO A 58 -13.15 -3.53 -20.38
CA PRO A 58 -13.05 -2.37 -19.49
C PRO A 58 -13.42 -2.68 -18.03
N VAL A 59 -14.05 -3.82 -17.76
CA VAL A 59 -14.50 -4.21 -16.41
C VAL A 59 -13.61 -5.33 -15.85
N GLY A 60 -13.03 -6.16 -16.72
CA GLY A 60 -12.29 -7.36 -16.35
C GLY A 60 -11.02 -7.06 -15.56
N ASP A 61 -10.31 -5.97 -15.87
CA ASP A 61 -9.12 -5.59 -15.14
C ASP A 61 -9.45 -5.06 -13.73
N ASP A 62 -10.43 -4.18 -13.58
CA ASP A 62 -10.84 -3.68 -12.26
C ASP A 62 -11.39 -4.81 -11.37
N VAL A 63 -12.23 -5.69 -11.92
CA VAL A 63 -12.72 -6.88 -11.20
C VAL A 63 -11.57 -7.77 -10.75
N TYR A 64 -10.58 -8.01 -11.61
CA TYR A 64 -9.40 -8.80 -11.26
C TYR A 64 -8.57 -8.13 -10.15
N ILE A 65 -8.28 -6.83 -10.29
CA ILE A 65 -7.50 -6.06 -9.31
C ILE A 65 -8.24 -6.06 -7.96
N GLN A 66 -9.54 -5.76 -7.96
CA GLN A 66 -10.35 -5.69 -6.75
C GLN A 66 -10.44 -7.05 -6.05
N TRP A 67 -10.68 -8.13 -6.80
CA TRP A 67 -10.72 -9.48 -6.25
C TRP A 67 -9.38 -9.86 -5.62
N HIS A 68 -8.27 -9.66 -6.34
CA HIS A 68 -6.95 -10.04 -5.83
C HIS A 68 -6.54 -9.19 -4.63
N PHE A 69 -6.82 -7.89 -4.67
CA PHE A 69 -6.59 -6.97 -3.55
C PHE A 69 -7.40 -7.35 -2.31
N ASN A 70 -8.69 -7.68 -2.47
CA ASN A 70 -9.56 -8.11 -1.37
C ASN A 70 -9.08 -9.41 -0.73
N ARG A 71 -8.48 -10.31 -1.52
CA ARG A 71 -7.83 -11.52 -0.98
C ARG A 71 -6.61 -11.17 -0.15
N LEU A 72 -5.72 -10.32 -0.66
CA LEU A 72 -4.50 -9.88 0.04
C LEU A 72 -4.82 -9.10 1.32
N CYS A 73 -5.88 -8.29 1.31
CA CYS A 73 -6.38 -7.55 2.46
C CYS A 73 -6.70 -8.41 3.68
N ARG A 74 -7.00 -9.71 3.50
CA ARG A 74 -7.31 -10.61 4.62
C ARG A 74 -6.08 -10.87 5.49
N ASP A 75 -4.91 -10.86 4.87
CA ASP A 75 -3.62 -11.08 5.54
C ASP A 75 -2.92 -9.75 5.87
N ALA A 76 -3.51 -8.63 5.47
CA ALA A 76 -2.98 -7.30 5.70
C ALA A 76 -3.14 -6.84 7.16
N GLY A 77 -2.38 -5.82 7.51
CA GLY A 77 -2.42 -5.21 8.83
C GLY A 77 -1.29 -5.65 9.73
N MET A 78 -1.48 -5.41 11.02
CA MET A 78 -0.47 -5.62 12.05
C MET A 78 -0.49 -7.07 12.54
N GLN A 79 0.68 -7.69 12.59
CA GLN A 79 0.90 -9.03 13.12
C GLN A 79 2.06 -8.96 14.11
N TYR A 80 1.86 -9.38 15.36
CA TYR A 80 2.91 -9.46 16.38
C TYR A 80 2.59 -10.58 17.36
N GLU A 81 3.62 -11.22 17.89
CA GLU A 81 3.45 -12.31 18.85
C GLU A 81 3.31 -11.79 20.29
N LYS A 82 4.12 -10.78 20.64
CA LYS A 82 4.14 -10.20 21.98
C LYS A 82 4.58 -8.75 21.94
N LYS A 83 4.20 -8.02 22.99
CA LYS A 83 4.72 -6.69 23.29
C LYS A 83 6.07 -6.83 24.00
N ILE A 84 6.99 -5.93 23.71
CA ILE A 84 8.35 -5.95 24.27
C ILE A 84 8.64 -4.62 24.93
N GLU A 85 9.15 -4.68 26.16
CA GLU A 85 9.64 -3.51 26.87
C GLU A 85 11.04 -3.13 26.38
N VAL A 86 11.22 -1.88 25.99
CA VAL A 86 12.47 -1.36 25.43
C VAL A 86 12.73 0.07 25.89
N ASP A 87 14.00 0.41 26.00
CA ASP A 87 14.41 1.80 26.27
C ASP A 87 14.35 2.66 25.01
N GLY A 88 14.61 2.06 23.84
CA GLY A 88 14.68 2.75 22.57
C GLY A 88 14.81 1.80 21.39
N PHE A 89 14.79 2.35 20.19
CA PHE A 89 14.80 1.59 18.94
C PHE A 89 15.55 2.35 17.84
N TYR A 90 15.92 1.64 16.78
CA TYR A 90 16.42 2.22 15.54
C TYR A 90 15.29 2.37 14.52
N ASP A 91 15.09 3.57 13.98
CA ASP A 91 14.12 3.90 12.94
C ASP A 91 14.79 4.11 11.59
N SER A 92 14.46 3.25 10.62
CA SER A 92 14.85 3.42 9.23
C SER A 92 13.67 3.77 8.31
N VAL A 93 12.50 4.05 8.87
CA VAL A 93 11.22 4.14 8.15
C VAL A 93 10.68 5.57 8.17
N LEU A 94 10.50 6.15 9.35
CA LEU A 94 9.79 7.42 9.52
C LEU A 94 10.74 8.62 9.58
N SER A 95 12.04 8.38 9.73
CA SER A 95 13.01 9.41 10.14
C SER A 95 12.49 10.19 11.35
N SER A 96 11.96 9.46 12.32
CA SER A 96 11.23 10.02 13.46
C SER A 96 12.09 10.99 14.26
N GLY A 97 11.55 12.20 14.46
CA GLY A 97 12.19 13.27 15.21
C GLY A 97 11.83 13.25 16.71
N TYR A 98 12.22 14.31 17.40
CA TYR A 98 12.01 14.52 18.86
C TYR A 98 10.57 14.25 19.32
N GLU A 99 9.58 14.65 18.52
CA GLU A 99 8.15 14.54 18.85
C GLU A 99 7.69 13.09 19.05
N MET A 100 8.23 12.13 18.28
CA MET A 100 7.86 10.73 18.43
C MET A 100 8.40 10.16 19.74
N VAL A 101 9.64 10.48 20.10
CA VAL A 101 10.27 10.03 21.35
C VAL A 101 9.47 10.54 22.55
N GLU A 102 9.13 11.82 22.54
CA GLU A 102 8.37 12.46 23.62
C GLU A 102 6.95 11.92 23.73
N ARG A 103 6.22 11.82 22.61
CA ARG A 103 4.83 11.34 22.61
C ARG A 103 4.72 9.87 23.03
N ALA A 104 5.65 9.03 22.56
CA ALA A 104 5.59 7.60 22.82
C ALA A 104 6.30 7.19 24.12
N GLY A 105 7.10 8.09 24.72
CA GLY A 105 7.76 7.89 26.01
C GLY A 105 9.02 7.03 25.95
N PHE A 106 9.67 6.92 24.79
CA PHE A 106 10.95 6.21 24.68
C PHE A 106 12.09 7.04 25.26
N ARG A 107 13.13 6.39 25.79
CA ARG A 107 14.33 7.07 26.30
C ARG A 107 15.17 7.65 25.17
N PHE A 108 15.27 6.91 24.06
CA PHE A 108 16.01 7.34 22.88
C PHE A 108 15.44 6.75 21.59
N VAL A 109 15.71 7.42 20.46
CA VAL A 109 15.57 6.86 19.12
C VAL A 109 16.86 7.05 18.35
N GLU A 110 17.22 6.07 17.53
CA GLU A 110 18.31 6.19 16.58
C GLU A 110 17.75 6.27 15.17
N HIS A 111 18.22 7.18 14.32
CA HIS A 111 17.81 7.22 12.92
C HIS A 111 18.98 7.58 12.02
N ARG A 112 18.82 7.38 10.71
CA ARG A 112 19.81 7.83 9.72
C ARG A 112 19.50 9.26 9.30
N LYS A 113 20.48 10.16 9.42
CA LYS A 113 20.39 11.53 8.92
C LYS A 113 20.30 11.52 7.39
N GLN A 114 19.28 12.14 6.82
CA GLN A 114 19.08 12.15 5.36
C GLN A 114 20.24 12.82 4.60
N VAL A 115 20.83 13.88 5.16
CA VAL A 115 21.85 14.68 4.46
C VAL A 115 23.23 14.03 4.48
N SER A 116 23.66 13.51 5.63
CA SER A 116 25.03 12.96 5.78
C SER A 116 25.09 11.45 5.68
N GLY A 117 23.96 10.74 5.78
CA GLY A 117 23.91 9.29 5.89
C GLY A 117 24.45 8.74 7.22
N LYS A 118 24.94 9.61 8.11
CA LYS A 118 25.38 9.23 9.47
C LYS A 118 24.20 8.84 10.33
N LEU A 119 24.45 8.04 11.37
CA LEU A 119 23.45 7.70 12.36
C LEU A 119 23.48 8.73 13.47
N GLU A 120 22.30 9.12 13.94
CA GLU A 120 22.14 10.03 15.07
C GLU A 120 21.26 9.34 16.11
N ARG A 121 21.68 9.41 17.36
CA ARG A 121 20.87 9.05 18.53
C ARG A 121 20.32 10.32 19.14
N VAL A 122 19.00 10.37 19.28
CA VAL A 122 18.28 11.43 19.96
C VAL A 122 17.78 10.87 21.29
N GLU A 123 18.18 11.48 22.40
CA GLU A 123 17.79 11.06 23.74
C GLU A 123 17.52 12.27 24.65
N ARG A 124 16.69 12.07 25.68
CA ARG A 124 16.43 13.11 26.70
C ARG A 124 17.21 12.79 27.98
N ILE A 125 18.12 13.69 28.36
CA ILE A 125 18.93 13.55 29.58
C ILE A 125 18.74 14.80 30.42
N GLY A 126 18.27 14.64 31.66
CA GLY A 126 18.06 15.78 32.56
C GLY A 126 17.05 16.81 32.05
N GLY A 127 16.09 16.39 31.22
CA GLY A 127 15.09 17.27 30.62
C GLY A 127 15.51 17.91 29.29
N GLU A 128 16.79 17.86 28.92
CA GLU A 128 17.34 18.42 27.69
C GLU A 128 17.50 17.36 26.59
N TRP A 129 17.32 17.78 25.33
CA TRP A 129 17.54 16.94 24.16
C TRP A 129 19.03 16.88 23.81
N ARG A 130 19.57 15.66 23.72
CA ARG A 130 20.93 15.41 23.28
C ARG A 130 20.91 14.61 21.99
N VAL A 131 21.65 15.10 21.00
CA VAL A 131 21.90 14.39 19.73
C VAL A 131 23.34 13.94 19.71
N THR A 132 23.57 12.65 19.52
CA THR A 132 24.90 12.06 19.44
C THR A 132 25.07 11.36 18.10
N GLU A 133 26.11 11.68 17.34
CA GLU A 133 26.46 10.94 16.12
C GLU A 133 27.02 9.56 16.48
N LEU A 134 26.58 8.53 15.75
CA LEU A 134 27.00 7.15 15.92
C LEU A 134 27.57 6.59 14.61
N ASP A 135 28.56 5.71 14.72
CA ASP A 135 29.09 4.97 13.55
C ASP A 135 28.19 3.79 13.16
N ARG A 136 27.51 3.18 14.13
CA ARG A 136 26.61 2.03 13.94
C ARG A 136 25.41 2.10 14.88
N PRO A 137 24.27 1.47 14.53
CA PRO A 137 23.12 1.40 15.42
C PRO A 137 23.51 0.65 16.68
N THR A 138 23.11 1.18 17.83
CA THR A 138 23.31 0.57 19.14
C THR A 138 22.01 0.06 19.74
N ALA A 139 20.86 0.44 19.18
CA ALA A 139 19.58 -0.12 19.56
C ALA A 139 19.45 -1.59 19.13
N ARG A 140 18.92 -2.44 20.02
CA ARG A 140 18.65 -3.86 19.73
C ARG A 140 17.52 -4.05 18.72
N TYR A 141 16.44 -3.27 18.82
CA TYR A 141 15.25 -3.43 17.98
C TYR A 141 15.24 -2.41 16.84
N HIS A 142 15.07 -2.92 15.61
CA HIS A 142 15.16 -2.13 14.38
C HIS A 142 13.81 -2.11 13.68
N TYR A 143 13.23 -0.92 13.57
CA TYR A 143 12.04 -0.64 12.78
C TYR A 143 12.46 -0.31 11.34
N LYS A 144 12.19 -1.22 10.40
CA LYS A 144 12.68 -1.12 9.01
C LYS A 144 11.71 -1.66 7.97
N TYR A 145 11.88 -1.23 6.74
CA TYR A 145 11.25 -1.87 5.59
C TYR A 145 11.92 -3.22 5.31
N LEU A 146 11.12 -4.28 5.24
CA LEU A 146 11.52 -5.54 4.62
C LEU A 146 11.32 -5.49 3.10
N SER A 147 10.30 -4.74 2.67
CA SER A 147 9.98 -4.53 1.26
C SER A 147 9.28 -3.19 1.08
N GLN A 148 9.73 -2.40 0.12
CA GLN A 148 9.20 -1.07 -0.18
C GLN A 148 8.64 -1.02 -1.59
N HIS A 149 7.32 -0.81 -1.70
CA HIS A 149 6.59 -0.67 -2.96
C HIS A 149 6.76 -1.84 -3.94
N GLU A 150 6.96 -3.05 -3.44
CA GLU A 150 7.14 -4.26 -4.24
C GLU A 150 5.88 -4.58 -5.06
N PRO A 151 5.99 -4.74 -6.39
CA PRO A 151 4.86 -5.14 -7.22
C PRO A 151 4.57 -6.62 -7.00
N ILE A 152 3.39 -6.95 -6.48
CA ILE A 152 3.00 -8.33 -6.18
C ILE A 152 1.92 -8.86 -7.13
N ALA A 153 1.21 -7.96 -7.80
CA ALA A 153 0.22 -8.26 -8.83
C ALA A 153 0.03 -7.05 -9.75
N PHE A 154 -0.72 -7.24 -10.85
CA PHE A 154 -1.08 -6.15 -11.74
C PHE A 154 -1.75 -5.01 -10.95
N ARG A 155 -1.15 -3.82 -11.01
CA ARG A 155 -1.63 -2.61 -10.30
C ARG A 155 -1.78 -2.78 -8.77
N VAL A 156 -1.06 -3.71 -8.15
CA VAL A 156 -1.03 -3.87 -6.68
C VAL A 156 0.42 -3.85 -6.20
N ARG A 157 0.68 -3.01 -5.19
CA ARG A 157 1.97 -2.91 -4.52
C ARG A 157 1.86 -3.31 -3.06
N LYS A 158 2.95 -3.85 -2.54
CA LYS A 158 3.13 -4.23 -1.14
C LYS A 158 4.14 -3.29 -0.47
N VAL A 159 3.83 -2.92 0.76
CA VAL A 159 4.77 -2.33 1.71
C VAL A 159 4.78 -3.23 2.94
N ASP A 160 5.99 -3.58 3.37
CA ASP A 160 6.23 -4.55 4.43
C ASP A 160 7.18 -3.92 5.44
N ILE A 161 6.65 -3.56 6.59
CA ILE A 161 7.38 -2.89 7.66
C ILE A 161 7.50 -3.87 8.81
N ALA A 162 8.68 -3.98 9.42
CA ALA A 162 8.90 -4.91 10.52
C ALA A 162 9.77 -4.31 11.61
N ILE A 163 9.57 -4.83 12.82
CA ILE A 163 10.44 -4.64 13.97
C ILE A 163 11.24 -5.92 14.12
N VAL A 164 12.56 -5.82 13.95
CA VAL A 164 13.48 -6.96 13.99
C VAL A 164 14.37 -6.84 15.22
N ASP A 165 14.47 -7.91 15.98
CA ASP A 165 15.48 -8.06 17.03
C ASP A 165 16.82 -8.38 16.38
N THR A 166 17.81 -7.49 16.51
CA THR A 166 19.10 -7.66 15.84
C THR A 166 20.02 -8.69 16.47
N GLU A 167 19.79 -9.07 17.73
CA GLU A 167 20.58 -10.11 18.39
C GLU A 167 20.16 -11.51 17.91
N THR A 168 18.85 -11.73 17.76
CA THR A 168 18.28 -13.03 17.38
C THR A 168 17.90 -13.13 15.91
N ASN A 169 17.85 -12.00 15.21
CA ASN A 169 17.35 -11.86 13.84
C ASN A 169 15.88 -12.32 13.67
N ILE A 170 15.08 -12.21 14.72
CA ILE A 170 13.66 -12.59 14.73
C ILE A 170 12.79 -11.35 14.48
N VAL A 171 11.75 -11.51 13.67
CA VAL A 171 10.72 -10.48 13.45
C VAL A 171 9.74 -10.51 14.62
N VAL A 172 9.75 -9.45 15.44
CA VAL A 172 8.89 -9.31 16.62
C VAL A 172 7.49 -8.86 16.24
N GLY A 173 7.43 -7.93 15.29
CA GLY A 173 6.20 -7.35 14.79
C GLY A 173 6.34 -6.99 13.32
N ARG A 174 5.24 -7.08 12.58
CA ARG A 174 5.16 -6.82 11.16
C ARG A 174 3.88 -6.08 10.83
N GLN A 175 3.95 -5.18 9.87
CA GLN A 175 2.80 -4.49 9.31
C GLN A 175 2.84 -4.63 7.79
N LEU A 176 1.79 -5.25 7.26
CA LEU A 176 1.59 -5.44 5.83
C LEU A 176 0.58 -4.43 5.31
N ILE A 177 1.00 -3.62 4.35
CA ILE A 177 0.15 -2.65 3.68
C ILE A 177 0.13 -2.98 2.19
N TYR A 178 -1.06 -3.17 1.65
CA TYR A 178 -1.26 -3.31 0.22
C TYR A 178 -1.89 -2.05 -0.32
N THR A 179 -1.41 -1.61 -1.47
CA THR A 179 -1.96 -0.47 -2.21
C THR A 179 -2.39 -0.96 -3.57
N ARG A 180 -3.68 -0.85 -3.90
CA ARG A 180 -4.15 -1.03 -5.27
C ARG A 180 -4.22 0.31 -5.99
N TYR A 181 -3.84 0.30 -7.25
CA TYR A 181 -4.03 1.40 -8.18
C TYR A 181 -5.21 1.09 -9.09
N SER A 182 -5.70 2.12 -9.74
CA SER A 182 -6.79 2.00 -10.70
C SER A 182 -6.41 1.10 -11.88
N GLY A 183 -7.44 0.57 -12.55
CA GLY A 183 -7.32 -0.15 -13.80
C GLY A 183 -6.63 0.67 -14.91
N TRP A 184 -6.35 0.03 -16.04
CA TRP A 184 -5.69 0.70 -17.16
C TRP A 184 -6.58 1.78 -17.76
N LEU A 185 -7.90 1.51 -17.86
CA LEU A 185 -8.86 2.45 -18.40
C LEU A 185 -8.94 3.66 -17.48
N ASP A 186 -9.24 3.44 -16.21
CA ASP A 186 -9.26 4.48 -15.18
C ASP A 186 -7.97 5.29 -15.13
N GLY A 187 -6.82 4.64 -15.26
CA GLY A 187 -5.51 5.27 -15.28
C GLY A 187 -5.31 6.30 -16.41
N LEU A 188 -6.06 6.20 -17.52
CA LEU A 188 -5.94 7.14 -18.64
C LEU A 188 -6.32 8.58 -18.27
N TRP A 189 -7.25 8.77 -17.33
CA TRP A 189 -7.65 10.11 -16.87
C TRP A 189 -7.35 10.37 -15.41
N LEU A 190 -7.26 9.33 -14.58
CA LEU A 190 -6.88 9.47 -13.18
C LEU A 190 -5.45 10.03 -13.00
N GLY A 191 -4.61 9.93 -14.03
CA GLY A 191 -3.35 10.69 -14.10
C GLY A 191 -3.52 12.22 -13.97
N PHE A 192 -4.71 12.76 -14.27
CA PHE A 192 -5.00 14.19 -14.10
C PHE A 192 -5.50 14.57 -12.69
N PHE A 193 -5.89 13.60 -11.85
CA PHE A 193 -6.63 13.86 -10.60
C PHE A 193 -5.92 13.38 -9.33
N ASP A 194 -4.59 13.24 -9.32
CA ASP A 194 -3.81 12.69 -8.20
C ASP A 194 -4.44 11.39 -7.67
N ALA A 195 -4.49 10.37 -8.52
CA ALA A 195 -5.14 9.11 -8.19
C ALA A 195 -4.36 8.33 -7.13
N ARG A 196 -4.64 8.68 -5.88
CA ARG A 196 -4.13 8.00 -4.71
C ARG A 196 -4.61 6.56 -4.74
N GLY A 197 -3.67 5.63 -4.68
CA GLY A 197 -3.99 4.22 -4.58
C GLY A 197 -4.81 3.95 -3.32
N LYS A 198 -5.74 3.00 -3.39
CA LYS A 198 -6.50 2.55 -2.23
C LYS A 198 -5.61 1.64 -1.39
N GLN A 199 -5.39 2.03 -0.14
CA GLN A 199 -4.59 1.26 0.81
C GLN A 199 -5.46 0.35 1.66
N CYS A 200 -4.89 -0.77 2.04
CA CYS A 200 -5.47 -1.75 2.93
C CYS A 200 -4.35 -2.33 3.77
N PRO A 201 -4.43 -2.21 5.10
CA PRO A 201 -5.44 -1.52 5.91
C PRO A 201 -5.54 -0.01 5.64
N THR A 202 -6.66 0.64 5.99
CA THR A 202 -6.82 2.10 5.79
C THR A 202 -6.01 2.89 6.83
N SER A 203 -5.37 3.98 6.40
CA SER A 203 -4.41 4.75 7.22
C SER A 203 -4.99 5.31 8.53
N ASP A 204 -6.29 5.56 8.59
CA ASP A 204 -7.03 6.12 9.73
C ASP A 204 -7.28 5.09 10.85
N LYS A 205 -7.24 3.80 10.53
CA LYS A 205 -7.61 2.71 11.46
C LYS A 205 -6.41 1.97 12.03
N HIS A 206 -5.20 2.47 11.84
CA HIS A 206 -4.00 1.76 12.23
C HIS A 206 -3.21 2.49 13.29
N GLY A 207 -3.14 1.85 14.45
CA GLY A 207 -2.12 2.14 15.44
C GLY A 207 -0.75 1.96 14.80
N ASP A 208 0.19 2.80 15.22
CA ASP A 208 1.58 2.70 14.81
C ASP A 208 2.14 1.35 15.29
N LEU A 209 2.70 0.55 14.36
CA LEU A 209 3.32 -0.76 14.66
C LEU A 209 4.32 -0.61 15.80
N LEU A 210 5.08 0.48 15.75
CA LEU A 210 6.09 0.81 16.72
C LEU A 210 5.51 0.91 18.13
N THR A 211 4.54 1.80 18.35
CA THR A 211 3.96 2.06 19.69
C THR A 211 3.07 0.93 20.20
N THR A 212 2.60 0.06 19.30
CA THR A 212 1.78 -1.10 19.67
C THR A 212 2.64 -2.26 20.18
N VAL A 213 3.80 -2.47 19.56
CA VAL A 213 4.68 -3.62 19.83
C VAL A 213 5.78 -3.27 20.84
N LEU A 214 6.38 -2.08 20.72
CA LEU A 214 7.43 -1.61 21.63
C LEU A 214 6.81 -0.76 22.72
N ILE A 215 6.98 -1.21 23.95
CA ILE A 215 6.50 -0.54 25.16
C ILE A 215 7.71 0.12 25.82
N PRO A 216 7.68 1.42 26.12
CA PRO A 216 8.80 2.06 26.79
C PRO A 216 8.96 1.53 28.22
N THR A 217 10.19 1.18 28.62
CA THR A 217 10.50 0.72 30.00
C THR A 217 10.30 1.83 31.03
N SER A 218 10.52 3.09 30.65
CA SER A 218 10.39 4.25 31.54
C SER A 218 9.55 5.34 30.89
N LYS A 219 8.39 5.66 31.48
CA LYS A 219 7.74 6.96 31.22
C LYS A 219 8.50 8.00 32.05
N GLN A 220 9.38 8.77 31.39
CA GLN A 220 10.00 9.95 32.01
C GLN A 220 8.98 11.07 32.20
#